data_AF-A0A1Q3ZZ14-F1
#
_entry.id   AF-A0A1Q3ZZ14-F1
#
_cell.length_a   1.000
_cell.length_b   1.000
_cell.length_c   1.000
_cell.angle_alpha   90.00
_cell.angle_beta   90.00
_cell.angle_gamma   90.00
#
_symmetry.space_group_name_H-M   'P 1'
#
loop_
_entity.id
_entity.type
_entity.pdbx_description
1 polymer ?
#
loop_
_entity_poly.entity_id
_entity_poly.type
_entity_poly.pdbx_seq_one_letter_code
_entity_poly.pdbx_strand_id
1 'polypeptide(L)'
;MGDPAWPADWSQFVPDLITGAIGAIVFGVIAGLILSWRERRADKQHREDLAVAHWTALRGGVAWAMQDPFSFDFDDLDAFASQVDALTQTVPPTQAAQLAEDVPKHPHLAALAILSSGAAELHRISDDLELSLRNQLAVKLGGDNTSAYLHAVDWATQLLLGAALPATRKRWHQISVDAAQEVVEANRADIDRLLSFARGYAEQWDYLRESVRGLGE
;
A
#
# COMPACT_ATOMS: atom_id res chain seq x y z
N MET A 1 -69.24 -33.86 -55.72
CA MET A 1 -67.99 -33.09 -55.80
C MET A 1 -68.03 -32.08 -54.68
N GLY A 2 -67.23 -32.26 -53.64
CA GLY A 2 -67.16 -31.36 -52.49
C GLY A 2 -65.83 -31.57 -51.81
N ASP A 3 -64.83 -30.83 -52.27
CA ASP A 3 -63.57 -30.55 -51.57
C ASP A 3 -63.50 -29.03 -51.38
N PRO A 4 -62.74 -28.49 -50.40
CA PRO A 4 -62.26 -29.11 -49.15
C PRO A 4 -62.65 -28.26 -47.92
N ALA A 5 -62.52 -28.88 -46.75
CA ALA A 5 -62.63 -28.19 -45.47
C ALA A 5 -61.48 -27.18 -45.30
N TRP A 6 -61.85 -25.96 -44.88
CA TRP A 6 -61.07 -25.04 -44.04
C TRP A 6 -59.91 -24.25 -44.69
N PRO A 7 -59.84 -22.91 -44.54
CA PRO A 7 -58.59 -22.26 -44.21
C PRO A 7 -58.48 -22.24 -42.69
N ALA A 8 -57.45 -22.88 -42.13
CA ALA A 8 -57.16 -22.75 -40.70
C ALA A 8 -56.89 -21.28 -40.44
N ASP A 9 -57.74 -20.64 -39.63
CA ASP A 9 -57.59 -19.23 -39.32
C ASP A 9 -56.41 -19.08 -38.35
N TRP A 10 -55.21 -18.95 -38.91
CA TRP A 10 -53.94 -18.78 -38.20
C TRP A 10 -53.80 -17.39 -37.56
N SER A 11 -54.79 -16.51 -37.76
CA SER A 11 -54.76 -15.11 -37.31
C SER A 11 -54.67 -14.95 -35.79
N GLN A 12 -55.13 -15.93 -35.00
CA GLN A 12 -55.01 -15.93 -33.55
C GLN A 12 -53.79 -16.69 -33.03
N PHE A 13 -53.21 -17.61 -33.82
CA PHE A 13 -52.05 -18.40 -33.41
C PHE A 13 -50.75 -17.57 -33.42
N VAL A 14 -50.60 -16.67 -34.41
CA VAL A 14 -49.39 -15.84 -34.56
C VAL A 14 -49.25 -14.78 -33.44
N PRO A 15 -50.30 -14.03 -33.06
CA PRO A 15 -50.23 -13.10 -31.93
C PRO A 15 -49.99 -13.79 -30.59
N ASP A 16 -50.62 -14.95 -30.34
CA ASP A 16 -50.43 -15.68 -29.08
C ASP A 16 -49.02 -16.29 -28.98
N LEU A 17 -48.46 -16.78 -30.10
CA LEU A 17 -47.08 -17.27 -30.16
C LEU A 17 -46.06 -16.13 -29.94
N ILE A 18 -46.28 -14.97 -30.55
CA ILE A 18 -45.44 -13.77 -30.36
C ILE A 18 -45.55 -13.28 -28.92
N THR A 19 -46.75 -13.18 -28.35
CA THR A 19 -46.96 -12.73 -26.98
C THR A 19 -46.36 -13.70 -25.97
N GLY A 20 -46.49 -15.02 -26.19
CA GLY A 20 -45.87 -16.05 -25.38
C GLY A 20 -44.34 -16.04 -25.48
N ALA A 21 -43.79 -15.84 -26.69
CA ALA A 21 -42.34 -15.75 -26.90
C ALA A 21 -41.75 -14.48 -26.26
N ILE A 22 -42.39 -13.32 -26.42
CA ILE A 22 -41.97 -12.07 -25.78
C ILE A 22 -42.09 -12.19 -24.26
N GLY A 23 -43.18 -12.77 -23.75
CA GLY A 23 -43.35 -13.05 -22.32
C GLY A 23 -42.24 -13.93 -21.77
N ALA A 24 -41.91 -15.03 -22.46
CA ALA A 24 -40.84 -15.94 -22.06
C ALA A 24 -39.45 -15.26 -22.08
N ILE A 25 -39.18 -14.40 -23.08
CA ILE A 25 -37.94 -13.63 -23.15
C ILE A 25 -37.85 -12.63 -22.00
N VAL A 26 -38.90 -11.88 -21.72
CA VAL A 26 -38.93 -10.88 -20.63
C VAL A 26 -38.78 -11.57 -19.27
N PHE A 27 -39.51 -12.67 -19.03
CA PHE A 27 -39.36 -13.45 -17.81
C PHE A 27 -37.95 -14.06 -17.68
N GLY A 28 -37.38 -14.57 -18.77
CA GLY A 28 -36.00 -15.08 -18.79
C GLY A 28 -34.97 -14.01 -18.46
N VAL A 29 -35.11 -12.81 -19.02
CA VAL A 29 -34.22 -11.66 -18.74
C VAL A 29 -34.34 -11.20 -17.29
N ILE A 30 -35.56 -11.07 -16.76
CA ILE A 30 -35.78 -10.68 -15.36
C ILE A 30 -35.24 -11.74 -14.40
N ALA A 31 -35.50 -13.02 -14.66
CA ALA A 31 -34.98 -14.12 -13.85
C ALA A 31 -33.44 -14.16 -13.88
N GLY A 32 -32.83 -13.98 -15.05
CA GLY A 32 -31.37 -13.87 -15.20
C GLY A 32 -30.77 -12.67 -14.46
N LEU A 33 -31.44 -11.51 -14.47
CA LEU A 33 -31.02 -10.33 -13.70
C LEU A 33 -31.12 -10.58 -12.18
N ILE A 34 -32.18 -11.24 -11.72
CA ILE A 34 -32.35 -11.57 -10.29
C ILE A 34 -31.31 -12.60 -9.83
N LEU A 35 -31.04 -13.63 -10.64
CA LEU A 35 -30.03 -14.66 -10.36
C LEU A 35 -28.64 -14.04 -10.31
N SER A 36 -28.26 -13.26 -11.32
CA SER A 36 -26.95 -12.57 -11.34
C SER A 36 -26.79 -11.58 -10.20
N TRP A 37 -27.86 -10.90 -9.78
CA TRP A 37 -27.82 -10.03 -8.60
C TRP A 37 -27.63 -10.82 -7.30
N ARG A 38 -28.30 -11.97 -7.16
CA ARG A 38 -28.15 -12.87 -6.01
C ARG A 38 -26.75 -13.49 -5.95
N GLU A 39 -26.23 -13.98 -7.06
CA GLU A 39 -24.86 -14.52 -7.16
C GLU A 39 -23.83 -13.45 -6.80
N ARG A 40 -23.93 -12.24 -7.38
CA ARG A 40 -23.02 -11.13 -7.01
C ARG A 40 -23.10 -10.76 -5.53
N ARG A 41 -24.29 -10.85 -4.93
CA ARG A 41 -24.47 -10.56 -3.50
C ARG A 41 -23.90 -11.67 -2.63
N ALA A 42 -24.11 -12.93 -2.99
CA ALA A 42 -23.54 -14.09 -2.29
C ALA A 42 -22.01 -14.10 -2.41
N ASP A 43 -21.46 -13.86 -3.59
CA ASP A 43 -20.01 -13.74 -3.82
C ASP A 43 -19.40 -12.59 -3.05
N LYS A 44 -20.12 -11.47 -2.92
CA LYS A 44 -19.68 -10.34 -2.12
C LYS A 44 -19.66 -10.69 -0.63
N GLN A 45 -20.74 -11.30 -0.12
CA GLN A 45 -20.80 -11.75 1.28
C GLN A 45 -19.74 -12.80 1.59
N HIS A 46 -19.53 -13.76 0.68
CA HIS A 46 -18.52 -14.78 0.85
C HIS A 46 -17.10 -14.21 0.88
N ARG A 47 -16.80 -13.23 0.02
CA ARG A 47 -15.52 -12.50 0.05
C ARG A 47 -15.35 -11.68 1.32
N GLU A 48 -16.42 -11.02 1.78
CA GLU A 48 -16.42 -10.29 3.05
C GLU A 48 -16.13 -11.23 4.23
N ASP A 49 -16.78 -12.39 4.30
CA ASP A 49 -16.58 -13.39 5.35
C ASP A 49 -15.16 -13.95 5.34
N LEU A 50 -14.61 -14.29 4.16
CA LEU A 50 -13.24 -14.76 4.01
C LEU A 50 -12.21 -13.70 4.41
N ALA A 51 -12.42 -12.45 4.02
CA ALA A 51 -11.51 -11.36 4.36
C ALA A 51 -11.52 -11.05 5.86
N VAL A 52 -12.68 -11.10 6.52
CA VAL A 52 -12.77 -10.97 7.98
C VAL A 52 -12.09 -12.15 8.69
N ALA A 53 -12.26 -13.37 8.19
CA ALA A 53 -11.58 -14.54 8.74
C ALA A 53 -10.05 -14.44 8.59
N HIS A 54 -9.56 -14.01 7.42
CA HIS A 54 -8.15 -13.74 7.17
C HIS A 54 -7.60 -12.63 8.08
N TRP A 55 -8.31 -11.51 8.22
CA TRP A 55 -7.92 -10.45 9.16
C TRP A 55 -7.79 -10.99 10.58
N THR A 56 -8.76 -11.79 11.03
CA THR A 56 -8.74 -12.38 12.38
C THR A 56 -7.51 -13.27 12.59
N ALA A 57 -7.09 -14.02 11.58
CA ALA A 57 -5.88 -14.84 11.63
C ALA A 57 -4.58 -14.01 11.62
N LEU A 58 -4.54 -12.92 10.85
CA LEU A 58 -3.37 -12.06 10.69
C LEU A 58 -3.19 -11.06 11.84
N ARG A 59 -4.28 -10.72 12.53
CA ARG A 59 -4.31 -9.67 13.57
C ARG A 59 -3.25 -9.87 14.65
N GLY A 60 -2.99 -11.11 15.07
CA GLY A 60 -1.97 -11.40 16.08
C GLY A 60 -0.54 -11.08 15.61
N GLY A 61 -0.21 -11.41 14.36
CA GLY A 61 1.08 -11.09 13.75
C GLY A 61 1.24 -9.59 13.51
N VAL A 62 0.18 -8.93 13.05
CA VAL A 62 0.15 -7.46 12.90
C VAL A 62 0.30 -6.78 14.26
N ALA A 63 -0.41 -7.22 15.29
CA ALA A 63 -0.25 -6.70 16.66
C ALA A 63 1.19 -6.83 17.18
N TRP A 64 1.83 -7.97 16.86
CA TRP A 64 3.21 -8.25 17.23
C TRP A 64 4.20 -7.35 16.49
N ALA A 65 4.01 -7.15 15.18
CA ALA A 65 4.83 -6.23 14.38
C ALA A 65 4.69 -4.76 14.86
N MET A 66 3.62 -4.43 15.58
CA MET A 66 3.27 -3.06 16.01
C MET A 66 3.42 -2.80 17.52
N GLN A 67 4.22 -3.61 18.22
CA GLN A 67 4.30 -3.54 19.69
C GLN A 67 4.91 -2.23 20.21
N ASP A 68 5.85 -1.64 19.48
CA ASP A 68 6.60 -0.49 19.97
C ASP A 68 5.93 0.84 19.58
N PRO A 69 5.77 1.78 20.54
CA PRO A 69 5.39 3.16 20.24
C PRO A 69 6.44 3.84 19.37
N PHE A 70 5.97 4.53 18.33
CA PHE A 70 6.84 5.31 17.47
C PHE A 70 6.90 6.76 17.95
N SER A 71 8.08 7.23 18.34
CA SER A 71 8.44 8.65 18.26
C SER A 71 9.06 8.85 16.88
N PHE A 72 8.58 9.82 16.10
CA PHE A 72 9.14 10.03 14.77
C PHE A 72 10.32 11.01 14.81
N ASP A 73 11.48 10.51 15.27
CA ASP A 73 12.78 11.15 15.09
C ASP A 73 13.62 10.38 14.06
N PHE A 74 14.57 11.02 13.40
CA PHE A 74 15.37 10.40 12.33
C PHE A 74 16.17 9.17 12.81
N ASP A 75 16.58 9.16 14.08
CA ASP A 75 17.28 8.04 14.72
C ASP A 75 16.46 6.74 14.72
N ASP A 76 15.13 6.85 14.58
CA ASP A 76 14.21 5.73 14.60
C ASP A 76 13.93 5.14 13.19
N LEU A 77 14.52 5.67 12.11
CA LEU A 77 14.25 5.20 10.74
C LEU A 77 14.62 3.73 10.50
N ASP A 78 15.72 3.23 11.07
CA ASP A 78 16.12 1.81 10.95
C ASP A 78 15.15 0.90 11.71
N ALA A 79 14.69 1.34 12.88
CA ALA A 79 13.68 0.63 13.65
C ALA A 79 12.34 0.63 12.91
N PHE A 80 11.98 1.74 12.27
CA PHE A 80 10.80 1.84 11.42
C PHE A 80 10.89 0.86 10.26
N ALA A 81 11.99 0.88 9.51
CA ALA A 81 12.24 -0.01 8.38
C ALA A 81 12.14 -1.48 8.79
N SER A 82 12.74 -1.87 9.93
CA SER A 82 12.67 -3.24 10.43
C SER A 82 11.25 -3.68 10.84
N GLN A 83 10.47 -2.79 11.45
CA GLN A 83 9.08 -3.06 11.81
C GLN A 83 8.17 -3.13 10.58
N VAL A 84 8.45 -2.27 9.61
CA VAL A 84 7.83 -2.26 8.29
C VAL A 84 8.14 -3.56 7.52
N ASP A 85 9.36 -4.05 7.57
CA ASP A 85 9.76 -5.36 7.03
C ASP A 85 9.00 -6.50 7.71
N ALA A 86 8.90 -6.48 9.04
CA ALA A 86 8.11 -7.48 9.77
C ALA A 86 6.62 -7.45 9.37
N LEU A 87 6.07 -6.26 9.13
CA LEU A 87 4.70 -6.10 8.66
C LEU A 87 4.52 -6.66 7.24
N THR A 88 5.43 -6.36 6.31
CA THR A 88 5.35 -6.85 4.92
C THR A 88 5.59 -8.36 4.80
N GLN A 89 6.41 -8.94 5.69
CA GLN A 89 6.56 -10.40 5.82
C GLN A 89 5.29 -11.07 6.35
N THR A 90 4.58 -10.39 7.26
CA THR A 90 3.33 -10.89 7.84
C THR A 90 2.16 -10.77 6.85
N VAL A 91 2.07 -9.64 6.15
CA VAL A 91 1.07 -9.38 5.13
C VAL A 91 1.73 -8.72 3.92
N PRO A 92 1.98 -9.48 2.84
CA PRO A 92 2.50 -8.92 1.60
C PRO A 92 1.60 -7.80 1.05
N PRO A 93 2.17 -6.76 0.41
CA PRO A 93 1.38 -5.62 -0.08
C PRO A 93 0.25 -6.02 -1.03
N THR A 94 0.46 -7.04 -1.86
CA THR A 94 -0.56 -7.58 -2.77
C THR A 94 -1.73 -8.22 -2.01
N GLN A 95 -1.44 -8.93 -0.92
CA GLN A 95 -2.46 -9.55 -0.07
C GLN A 95 -3.24 -8.49 0.72
N ALA A 96 -2.55 -7.47 1.24
CA ALA A 96 -3.19 -6.37 1.96
C ALA A 96 -4.12 -5.56 1.05
N ALA A 97 -3.69 -5.24 -0.17
CA ALA A 97 -4.51 -4.56 -1.17
C ALA A 97 -5.77 -5.38 -1.53
N GLN A 98 -5.62 -6.68 -1.75
CA GLN A 98 -6.74 -7.56 -2.06
C GLN A 98 -7.76 -7.64 -0.90
N LEU A 99 -7.29 -7.75 0.35
CA LEU A 99 -8.15 -7.73 1.52
C LEU A 99 -8.92 -6.40 1.67
N ALA A 100 -8.28 -5.27 1.35
CA ALA A 100 -8.92 -3.96 1.37
C ALA A 100 -9.96 -3.80 0.24
N GLU A 101 -9.70 -4.34 -0.95
CA GLU A 101 -10.66 -4.34 -2.07
C GLU A 101 -11.87 -5.23 -1.80
N ASP A 102 -11.66 -6.37 -1.15
CA ASP A 102 -12.73 -7.30 -0.80
C ASP A 102 -13.63 -6.73 0.31
N VAL A 103 -13.10 -5.88 1.20
CA VAL A 103 -13.88 -5.22 2.28
C VAL A 103 -13.53 -3.73 2.41
N PRO A 104 -13.98 -2.89 1.46
CA PRO A 104 -13.58 -1.47 1.41
C PRO A 104 -14.14 -0.63 2.57
N LYS A 105 -15.09 -1.18 3.34
CA LYS A 105 -15.67 -0.52 4.51
C LYS A 105 -14.96 -0.88 5.83
N HIS A 106 -13.97 -1.77 5.82
CA HIS A 106 -13.27 -2.18 7.02
C HIS A 106 -12.02 -1.29 7.21
N PRO A 107 -12.05 -0.31 8.12
CA PRO A 107 -11.03 0.74 8.16
C PRO A 107 -9.63 0.21 8.52
N HIS A 108 -9.54 -0.91 9.27
CA HIS A 108 -8.26 -1.54 9.58
C HIS A 108 -7.60 -2.22 8.36
N LEU A 109 -8.40 -2.75 7.42
CA LEU A 109 -7.86 -3.37 6.21
C LEU A 109 -7.36 -2.31 5.23
N ALA A 110 -8.07 -1.18 5.14
CA ALA A 110 -7.62 -0.02 4.38
C ALA A 110 -6.30 0.56 4.95
N ALA A 111 -6.20 0.73 6.27
CA ALA A 111 -4.97 1.21 6.91
C ALA A 111 -3.80 0.23 6.74
N LEU A 112 -4.04 -1.08 6.84
CA LEU A 112 -3.03 -2.12 6.58
C LEU A 112 -2.54 -2.10 5.10
N ALA A 113 -3.45 -1.90 4.14
CA ALA A 113 -3.08 -1.75 2.74
C ALA A 113 -2.25 -0.49 2.48
N ILE A 114 -2.59 0.63 3.14
CA ILE A 114 -1.80 1.86 3.07
C ILE A 114 -0.40 1.61 3.65
N LEU A 115 -0.29 1.07 4.87
CA LEU A 115 0.99 0.80 5.53
C LEU A 115 1.88 -0.15 4.72
N SER A 116 1.35 -1.26 4.23
CA SER A 116 2.11 -2.26 3.46
C SER A 116 2.54 -1.78 2.08
N SER A 117 1.74 -0.95 1.40
CA SER A 117 2.15 -0.35 0.11
C SER A 117 3.16 0.78 0.31
N GLY A 118 2.98 1.57 1.37
CA GLY A 118 3.89 2.62 1.75
C GLY A 118 5.27 2.16 2.20
N ALA A 119 5.32 1.02 2.87
CA ALA A 119 6.53 0.31 3.22
C ALA A 119 7.48 0.18 2.03
N ALA A 120 6.99 -0.45 0.95
CA ALA A 120 7.78 -0.71 -0.24
C ALA A 120 8.23 0.59 -0.92
N GLU A 121 7.36 1.60 -0.94
CA GLU A 121 7.68 2.90 -1.51
C GLU A 121 8.70 3.67 -0.67
N LEU A 122 8.65 3.57 0.66
CA LEU A 122 9.64 4.18 1.55
C LEU A 122 11.02 3.55 1.38
N HIS A 123 11.10 2.21 1.31
CA HIS A 123 12.37 1.53 1.02
C HIS A 123 12.94 2.01 -0.31
N ARG A 124 12.10 2.06 -1.36
CA ARG A 124 12.52 2.52 -2.68
C ARG A 124 13.07 3.96 -2.64
N ILE A 125 12.35 4.89 -2.00
CA ILE A 125 12.78 6.30 -1.90
C ILE A 125 14.05 6.42 -1.06
N SER A 126 14.16 5.65 0.03
CA SER A 126 15.35 5.63 0.89
C SER A 126 16.58 5.13 0.13
N ASP A 127 16.45 4.02 -0.60
CA ASP A 127 17.53 3.43 -1.42
C ASP A 127 17.95 4.40 -2.54
N ASP A 128 17.00 5.03 -3.22
CA ASP A 128 17.25 6.02 -4.26
C ASP A 128 18.01 7.24 -3.69
N LEU A 129 17.62 7.71 -2.50
CA LEU A 129 18.27 8.82 -1.81
C LEU A 129 19.69 8.45 -1.36
N GLU A 130 19.87 7.29 -0.74
CA GLU A 130 21.19 6.81 -0.32
C GLU A 130 22.14 6.70 -1.52
N LEU A 131 21.67 6.09 -2.61
CA LEU A 131 22.44 5.96 -3.84
C LEU A 131 22.79 7.32 -4.45
N SER A 132 21.84 8.25 -4.46
CA SER A 132 22.05 9.63 -4.93
C SER A 132 23.14 10.34 -4.13
N LEU A 133 23.05 10.29 -2.79
CA LEU A 133 24.02 10.91 -1.88
C LEU A 133 25.42 10.32 -2.08
N ARG A 134 25.53 8.98 -2.11
CA ARG A 134 26.81 8.28 -2.34
C ARG A 134 27.44 8.66 -3.67
N ASN A 135 26.65 8.67 -4.75
CA ASN A 135 27.15 9.04 -6.07
C ASN A 135 27.62 10.49 -6.14
N GLN A 136 26.87 11.42 -5.55
CA GLN A 136 27.26 12.84 -5.50
C GLN A 136 28.54 13.04 -4.68
N LEU A 137 28.66 12.37 -3.53
CA LEU A 137 29.88 12.40 -2.71
C LEU A 137 31.09 11.82 -3.45
N ALA A 138 30.92 10.70 -4.15
CA ALA A 138 31.98 10.08 -4.94
C ALA A 138 32.47 11.01 -6.06
N VAL A 139 31.55 11.66 -6.79
CA VAL A 139 31.89 12.65 -7.82
C VAL A 139 32.64 13.83 -7.21
N LYS A 140 32.16 14.36 -6.08
CA LYS A 140 32.71 15.55 -5.43
C LYS A 140 34.10 15.33 -4.83
N LEU A 141 34.37 14.11 -4.36
CA LEU A 141 35.63 13.74 -3.71
C LEU A 141 36.59 12.99 -4.64
N GLY A 142 36.23 12.83 -5.92
CA GLY A 142 37.08 12.21 -6.94
C GLY A 142 37.22 10.69 -6.79
N GLY A 143 36.23 10.03 -6.19
CA GLY A 143 36.16 8.57 -6.06
C GLY A 143 35.54 8.10 -4.74
N ASP A 144 35.04 6.86 -4.76
CA ASP A 144 34.42 6.14 -3.64
C ASP A 144 35.41 5.41 -2.73
N ASN A 145 36.67 5.26 -3.16
CA ASN A 145 37.71 4.52 -2.43
C ASN A 145 38.62 5.40 -1.58
N THR A 146 38.23 6.65 -1.31
CA THR A 146 39.05 7.59 -0.54
C THR A 146 38.64 7.61 0.95
N SER A 147 39.60 7.81 1.85
CA SER A 147 39.30 8.03 3.28
C SER A 147 38.39 9.26 3.47
N ALA A 148 38.56 10.30 2.64
CA ALA A 148 37.71 11.48 2.66
C ALA A 148 36.24 11.15 2.31
N TYR A 149 36.02 10.26 1.35
CA TYR A 149 34.68 9.77 0.99
C TYR A 149 34.01 9.03 2.14
N LEU A 150 34.71 8.06 2.75
CA LEU A 150 34.17 7.29 3.87
C LEU A 150 33.75 8.20 5.03
N HIS A 151 34.58 9.20 5.36
CA HIS A 151 34.24 10.20 6.36
C HIS A 151 33.05 11.08 5.93
N ALA A 152 32.95 11.46 4.66
CA ALA A 152 31.85 12.29 4.18
C ALA A 152 30.52 11.54 4.18
N VAL A 153 30.52 10.23 3.90
CA VAL A 153 29.33 9.37 4.05
C VAL A 153 28.87 9.33 5.50
N ASP A 154 29.80 9.08 6.43
CA ASP A 154 29.51 9.08 7.88
C ASP A 154 28.94 10.43 8.35
N TRP A 155 29.54 11.55 7.93
CA TRP A 155 29.01 12.88 8.25
C TRP A 155 27.65 13.16 7.61
N ALA A 156 27.41 12.69 6.39
CA ALA A 156 26.12 12.85 5.73
C ALA A 156 25.02 12.07 6.48
N THR A 157 25.31 10.84 6.92
CA THR A 157 24.41 10.07 7.78
C THR A 157 24.13 10.81 9.09
N GLN A 158 25.16 11.30 9.77
CA GLN A 158 24.98 12.06 11.02
C GLN A 158 24.16 13.35 10.83
N LEU A 159 24.35 14.06 9.73
CA LEU A 159 23.55 15.24 9.38
C LEU A 159 22.08 14.91 9.15
N LEU A 160 21.80 13.79 8.47
CA LEU A 160 20.44 13.30 8.28
C LEU A 160 19.80 12.99 9.63
N LEU A 161 20.56 12.39 10.56
CA LEU A 161 20.15 12.13 11.93
C LEU A 161 19.99 13.40 12.80
N GLY A 162 20.23 14.59 12.26
CA GLY A 162 20.13 15.85 13.00
C GLY A 162 21.28 16.09 13.97
N ALA A 163 22.35 15.30 13.91
CA ALA A 163 23.52 15.48 14.74
C ALA A 163 24.28 16.76 14.34
N ALA A 164 24.80 17.45 15.35
CA ALA A 164 25.67 18.60 15.12
C ALA A 164 27.02 18.13 14.57
N LEU A 165 27.46 18.73 13.47
CA LEU A 165 28.79 18.46 12.93
C LEU A 165 29.88 18.92 13.89
N PRO A 166 30.97 18.14 14.05
CA PRO A 166 32.06 18.54 14.91
C PRO A 166 32.81 19.74 14.33
N ALA A 167 33.19 20.67 15.20
CA ALA A 167 34.16 21.72 14.87
C ALA A 167 35.55 21.08 14.71
N THR A 168 35.92 20.73 13.47
CA THR A 168 37.22 20.08 13.21
C THR A 168 38.30 21.14 12.92
N ARG A 169 39.49 20.99 13.51
CA ARG A 169 40.65 21.86 13.22
C ARG A 169 41.52 21.34 12.07
N LYS A 170 41.23 20.15 11.56
CA LYS A 170 42.04 19.48 10.54
C LYS A 170 41.43 19.70 9.16
N ARG A 171 42.19 20.32 8.25
CA ARG A 171 41.74 20.69 6.89
C ARG A 171 41.14 19.53 6.08
N TRP A 172 41.65 18.31 6.26
CA TRP A 172 41.15 17.13 5.56
C TRP A 172 39.81 16.60 6.10
N HIS A 173 39.54 16.76 7.40
CA HIS A 173 38.19 16.52 7.95
C HIS A 173 37.21 17.58 7.46
N GLN A 174 37.65 18.84 7.37
CA GLN A 174 36.79 19.93 6.88
C GLN A 174 36.28 19.67 5.46
N ILE A 175 37.12 19.15 4.56
CA ILE A 175 36.71 18.81 3.18
C ILE A 175 35.58 17.77 3.17
N SER A 176 35.66 16.73 4.01
CA SER A 176 34.60 15.73 4.13
C SER A 176 33.32 16.30 4.71
N VAL A 177 33.43 17.15 5.74
CA VAL A 177 32.28 17.83 6.37
C VAL A 177 31.58 18.77 5.38
N ASP A 178 32.34 19.61 4.67
CA ASP A 178 31.79 20.55 3.68
C ASP A 178 31.12 19.80 2.53
N ALA A 179 31.73 18.69 2.06
CA ALA A 179 31.15 17.85 1.02
C ALA A 179 29.84 17.20 1.49
N ALA A 180 29.80 16.68 2.71
CA ALA A 180 28.59 16.10 3.30
C ALA A 180 27.47 17.14 3.43
N GLN A 181 27.77 18.33 3.97
CA GLN A 181 26.79 19.42 4.09
C GLN A 181 26.23 19.84 2.75
N GLU A 182 27.08 20.07 1.75
CA GLU A 182 26.64 20.53 0.44
C GLU A 182 25.75 19.49 -0.26
N VAL A 183 26.12 18.21 -0.17
CA VAL A 183 25.33 17.13 -0.76
C VAL A 183 24.00 16.92 -0.02
N VAL A 184 23.98 16.96 1.32
CA VAL A 184 22.72 16.89 2.09
C VAL A 184 21.81 18.07 1.77
N GLU A 185 22.34 19.28 1.70
CA GLU A 185 21.56 20.47 1.36
C GLU A 185 21.03 20.42 -0.08
N ALA A 186 21.83 19.91 -1.03
CA ALA A 186 21.40 19.71 -2.41
C ALA A 186 20.22 18.72 -2.55
N ASN A 187 20.10 17.77 -1.62
CA ASN A 187 19.02 16.77 -1.60
C ASN A 187 17.94 17.10 -0.55
N ARG A 188 17.93 18.32 0.02
CA ARG A 188 17.02 18.73 1.11
C ARG A 188 15.54 18.49 0.77
N ALA A 189 15.14 18.79 -0.46
CA ALA A 189 13.75 18.62 -0.90
C ALA A 189 13.31 17.14 -0.91
N ASP A 190 14.19 16.23 -1.32
CA ASP A 190 13.90 14.79 -1.34
C ASP A 190 13.89 14.22 0.08
N ILE A 191 14.80 14.70 0.94
CA ILE A 191 14.83 14.39 2.37
C ILE A 191 13.52 14.83 3.04
N ASP A 192 13.09 16.07 2.84
CA ASP A 192 11.86 16.59 3.43
C ASP A 192 10.62 15.84 2.91
N ARG A 193 10.63 15.41 1.64
CA ARG A 193 9.59 14.56 1.05
C ARG A 193 9.54 13.20 1.75
N LEU A 194 10.68 12.53 1.94
CA LEU A 194 10.76 11.25 2.64
C LEU A 194 10.23 11.37 4.08
N LEU A 195 10.59 12.44 4.79
CA LEU A 195 10.11 12.68 6.15
C LEU A 195 8.61 12.97 6.21
N SER A 196 8.09 13.77 5.29
CA SER A 196 6.66 14.03 5.19
C SER A 196 5.89 12.75 4.87
N PHE A 197 6.45 11.89 4.01
CA PHE A 197 5.87 10.60 3.67
C PHE A 197 5.83 9.69 4.89
N ALA A 198 6.96 9.52 5.57
CA ALA A 198 7.07 8.65 6.73
C ALA A 198 6.23 9.12 7.94
N ARG A 199 6.05 10.43 8.14
CA ARG A 199 5.08 10.97 9.12
C ARG A 199 3.63 10.55 8.83
N GLY A 200 3.24 10.54 7.56
CA GLY A 200 1.91 10.04 7.16
C GLY A 200 1.71 8.58 7.51
N TYR A 201 2.77 7.76 7.48
CA TYR A 201 2.72 6.36 7.92
C TYR A 201 2.69 6.21 9.43
N ALA A 202 3.39 7.06 10.18
CA ALA A 202 3.33 7.06 11.64
C ALA A 202 1.88 7.26 12.14
N GLU A 203 1.11 8.16 11.52
CA GLU A 203 -0.31 8.35 11.84
C GLU A 203 -1.15 7.09 11.57
N GLN A 204 -0.91 6.41 10.45
CA GLN A 204 -1.60 5.15 10.12
C GLN A 204 -1.18 4.01 11.05
N TRP A 205 0.08 4.00 11.48
CA TRP A 205 0.64 3.05 12.42
C TRP A 205 -0.03 3.20 13.79
N ASP A 206 -0.09 4.42 14.32
CA ASP A 206 -0.76 4.68 15.60
C ASP A 206 -2.25 4.31 15.54
N TYR A 207 -2.94 4.67 14.45
CA TYR A 207 -4.33 4.29 14.24
C TYR A 207 -4.54 2.77 14.27
N LEU A 208 -3.74 2.01 13.51
CA LEU A 208 -3.88 0.55 13.44
C LEU A 208 -3.48 -0.10 14.78
N ARG A 209 -2.48 0.44 15.47
CA ARG A 209 -2.03 -0.04 16.78
C ARG A 209 -3.11 0.13 17.85
N GLU A 210 -3.70 1.32 17.94
CA GLU A 210 -4.80 1.61 18.87
C GLU A 210 -6.02 0.73 18.57
N SER A 211 -6.34 0.57 17.29
CA SER A 211 -7.44 -0.28 16.84
C SER A 211 -7.27 -1.74 17.22
N VAL A 212 -6.05 -2.27 17.07
CA VAL A 212 -5.74 -3.67 17.39
C VAL A 212 -5.68 -3.90 18.90
N ARG A 213 -5.22 -2.91 19.69
CA ARG A 213 -5.24 -2.94 21.16
C ARG A 213 -6.65 -2.85 21.75
N GLY A 214 -7.48 -1.93 21.26
CA GLY A 214 -8.84 -1.70 21.79
C GLY A 214 -9.83 -2.85 21.56
N LEU A 215 -9.49 -3.79 20.68
CA LEU A 215 -10.25 -5.02 20.43
C LEU A 215 -9.75 -6.21 21.28
N GLY A 216 -8.81 -6.00 22.21
CA GLY A 216 -8.29 -7.00 23.15
C GLY A 216 -8.87 -6.90 24.57
N GLU A 217 -9.70 -5.87 24.82
CA GLU A 217 -10.55 -5.71 26.00
C GLU A 217 -12.00 -6.12 25.67
#